data_AF-A0A916BVG1-F1
#
_entry.id   AF-A0A916BVG1-F1
#
_cell.length_a   1.000
_cell.length_b   1.000
_cell.length_c   1.000
_cell.angle_alpha   90.00
_cell.angle_beta   90.00
_cell.angle_gamma   90.00
#
_symmetry.space_group_name_H-M   'P 1'
#
loop_
_entity.id
_entity.type
_entity.pdbx_description
1 polymer ?
#
loop_
_entity_poly.entity_id
_entity_poly.type
_entity_poly.pdbx_seq_one_letter_code
_entity_poly.pdbx_strand_id
1 'polypeptide(L)'
;MEQEDLINLPVEQEASSEFSGLETEQMLARRELLKLATGGIVTAAIILPDKWLRPVTEVGRLPVHAQISQLPTATSRPTATPTNAPTSTLTPTTTPTPTAPPIYQYTLVVPGTANIWGAGHAVPPAPGGGGAGTLPPYINLPSGTGRVATFSSVTGIVNFGNGEPSADSAPDGTDDVLPGAVNINSVGGISGIIFNGRGQFLTGVTLDLTEPVDPPPATGDFTGADGWPDFNVVLRQLFFIGNGRMGRDDPAGTMQSFHIPDTATRLYLGLPDAYYHMGDPGQYTGNSGSFTASFTITTS
;
A
#
# COMPACT_ATOMS: atom_id res chain seq x y z
N MET A 1 -70.83 36.17 47.42
CA MET A 1 -70.24 37.36 46.79
C MET A 1 -68.92 36.92 46.17
N GLU A 2 -68.93 36.05 45.15
CA GLU A 2 -69.59 36.11 43.81
C GLU A 2 -68.82 37.04 42.87
N GLN A 3 -68.41 36.64 41.65
CA GLN A 3 -69.13 36.04 40.50
C GLN A 3 -69.96 37.09 39.71
N GLU A 4 -69.85 37.24 38.38
CA GLU A 4 -68.83 36.74 37.41
C GLU A 4 -67.97 37.88 36.80
N ASP A 5 -67.94 38.28 35.53
CA ASP A 5 -68.63 37.89 34.28
C ASP A 5 -67.69 38.17 33.06
N LEU A 6 -68.16 37.94 31.83
CA LEU A 6 -67.39 37.79 30.59
C LEU A 6 -67.66 38.88 29.52
N ILE A 7 -67.06 38.69 28.32
CA ILE A 7 -67.56 39.02 26.95
C ILE A 7 -66.83 40.15 26.15
N ASN A 8 -66.40 39.73 24.94
CA ASN A 8 -66.06 40.45 23.70
C ASN A 8 -65.00 41.57 23.66
N LEU A 9 -63.97 41.31 22.85
CA LEU A 9 -63.44 42.27 21.87
C LEU A 9 -63.57 41.65 20.45
N PRO A 10 -63.87 42.44 19.41
CA PRO A 10 -64.18 41.91 18.07
C PRO A 10 -62.93 41.60 17.24
N VAL A 11 -63.11 40.74 16.23
CA VAL A 11 -62.20 40.58 15.09
C VAL A 11 -62.72 41.44 13.94
N GLU A 12 -61.88 42.33 13.42
CA GLU A 12 -61.99 42.84 12.04
C GLU A 12 -60.61 42.78 11.36
N GLN A 13 -60.63 42.65 10.03
CA GLN A 13 -59.51 42.15 9.25
C GLN A 13 -59.46 42.83 7.86
N GLU A 14 -58.65 43.88 7.72
CA GLU A 14 -58.13 44.32 6.41
C GLU A 14 -56.62 44.60 6.56
N ALA A 15 -55.69 44.07 5.75
CA ALA A 15 -55.64 43.74 4.32
C ALA A 15 -55.08 44.85 3.41
N SER A 16 -53.85 45.30 3.69
CA SER A 16 -52.89 45.71 2.66
C SER A 16 -51.51 45.14 3.05
N SER A 17 -50.78 44.36 2.22
CA SER A 17 -50.41 44.50 0.80
C SER A 17 -49.12 45.31 0.60
N GLU A 18 -47.98 44.67 0.88
CA GLU A 18 -46.75 44.93 0.11
C GLU A 18 -45.90 43.64 -0.01
N PHE A 19 -45.03 43.58 -1.03
CA PHE A 19 -44.64 42.31 -1.67
C PHE A 19 -43.11 42.17 -1.87
N SER A 20 -42.48 41.39 -0.99
CA SER A 20 -41.15 40.78 -1.15
C SER A 20 -41.03 39.67 -0.09
N GLY A 21 -40.71 38.40 -0.35
CA GLY A 21 -39.96 37.84 -1.48
C GLY A 21 -38.46 37.91 -1.19
N LEU A 22 -37.72 36.81 -1.03
CA LEU A 22 -38.05 35.38 -1.01
C LEU A 22 -36.87 34.64 -0.30
N GLU A 23 -36.95 33.31 -0.14
CA GLU A 23 -35.79 32.39 -0.01
C GLU A 23 -34.74 32.65 1.10
N THR A 24 -34.99 32.07 2.28
CA THR A 24 -33.90 31.48 3.08
C THR A 24 -33.42 30.18 2.42
N GLU A 25 -32.46 30.29 1.49
CA GLU A 25 -31.77 29.16 0.83
C GLU A 25 -30.25 29.40 0.76
N GLN A 26 -29.50 28.37 0.36
CA GLN A 26 -28.05 28.22 0.49
C GLN A 26 -27.18 29.42 0.06
N MET A 27 -26.43 30.00 1.01
CA MET A 27 -25.27 30.88 0.75
C MET A 27 -23.99 30.49 1.54
N LEU A 28 -23.76 29.19 1.78
CA LEU A 28 -22.48 28.67 2.29
C LEU A 28 -21.52 28.30 1.15
N ALA A 29 -21.19 29.25 0.28
CA ALA A 29 -20.22 29.03 -0.81
C ALA A 29 -19.53 30.32 -1.32
N ARG A 30 -18.30 30.18 -1.84
CA ARG A 30 -17.61 31.12 -2.77
C ARG A 30 -17.19 32.50 -2.26
N ARG A 31 -16.78 32.69 -0.98
CA ARG A 31 -16.16 33.98 -0.53
C ARG A 31 -14.82 33.95 0.21
N GLU A 32 -14.16 32.81 0.34
CA GLU A 32 -12.73 32.75 0.73
C GLU A 32 -11.92 31.97 -0.32
N LEU A 33 -11.64 32.64 -1.45
CA LEU A 33 -10.85 32.04 -2.55
C LEU A 33 -10.09 33.08 -3.41
N LEU A 34 -9.73 34.25 -2.84
CA LEU A 34 -9.15 35.34 -3.63
C LEU A 34 -8.25 36.32 -2.84
N LYS A 35 -7.23 35.79 -2.13
CA LYS A 35 -6.20 36.60 -1.43
C LYS A 35 -4.76 36.03 -1.55
N LEU A 36 -4.27 35.76 -2.77
CA LEU A 36 -2.83 35.60 -3.00
C LEU A 36 -2.39 35.98 -4.44
N ALA A 37 -2.52 37.26 -4.80
CA ALA A 37 -2.24 37.74 -6.16
C ALA A 37 -1.59 39.15 -6.25
N THR A 38 -0.65 39.46 -5.35
CA THR A 38 0.26 40.63 -5.43
C THR A 38 1.48 40.35 -4.55
N GLY A 39 2.74 40.47 -5.00
CA GLY A 39 3.26 40.69 -6.35
C GLY A 39 4.79 40.88 -6.28
N GLY A 40 5.56 40.21 -7.14
CA GLY A 40 7.03 40.20 -7.02
C GLY A 40 7.74 39.50 -8.17
N ILE A 41 7.99 40.22 -9.27
CA ILE A 41 8.78 39.72 -10.39
C ILE A 41 10.26 39.91 -10.06
N VAL A 42 11.01 38.80 -9.94
CA VAL A 42 12.47 38.79 -10.03
C VAL A 42 12.88 37.77 -11.09
N THR A 43 13.07 38.24 -12.32
CA THR A 43 13.57 37.42 -13.44
C THR A 43 15.07 37.15 -13.28
N ALA A 44 15.41 36.07 -12.59
CA ALA A 44 16.76 35.50 -12.58
C ALA A 44 16.85 34.35 -13.61
N ALA A 45 17.08 34.69 -14.88
CA ALA A 45 17.33 33.70 -15.93
C ALA A 45 18.71 33.05 -15.71
N ILE A 46 18.74 31.87 -15.08
CA ILE A 46 19.99 31.10 -14.91
C ILE A 46 20.41 30.54 -16.27
N ILE A 47 21.56 31.00 -16.75
CA ILE A 47 22.14 30.61 -18.03
C ILE A 47 22.60 29.15 -17.96
N LEU A 48 21.85 28.25 -18.59
CA LEU A 48 22.29 26.88 -18.87
C LEU A 48 23.26 26.91 -20.07
N PRO A 49 24.49 26.38 -19.96
CA PRO A 49 25.44 26.37 -21.06
C PRO A 49 25.17 25.23 -22.05
N ASP A 50 24.97 25.56 -23.34
CA ASP A 50 24.70 24.65 -24.47
C ASP A 50 25.85 23.68 -24.82
N LYS A 51 26.26 22.80 -23.90
CA LYS A 51 27.45 21.94 -24.07
C LYS A 51 27.28 20.46 -23.72
N TRP A 52 26.07 20.02 -23.38
CA TRP A 52 25.76 18.61 -23.07
C TRP A 52 24.78 17.94 -24.04
N LEU A 53 24.86 18.31 -25.32
CA LEU A 53 24.35 17.49 -26.43
C LEU A 53 25.51 16.75 -27.11
N ARG A 54 25.73 15.50 -26.70
CA ARG A 54 26.51 14.51 -27.45
C ARG A 54 25.82 13.14 -27.38
N PRO A 55 25.37 12.55 -28.50
CA PRO A 55 24.92 11.16 -28.49
C PRO A 55 26.12 10.24 -28.28
N VAL A 56 26.09 9.41 -27.24
CA VAL A 56 27.09 8.34 -27.04
C VAL A 56 26.64 7.11 -27.83
N THR A 57 26.88 7.14 -29.14
CA THR A 57 26.72 5.98 -30.03
C THR A 57 28.04 5.23 -30.16
N GLU A 58 28.58 4.74 -29.04
CA GLU A 58 29.75 3.86 -29.07
C GLU A 58 29.34 2.44 -29.50
N VAL A 59 29.50 2.15 -30.79
CA VAL A 59 29.24 0.82 -31.36
C VAL A 59 30.37 -0.13 -30.97
N GLY A 60 30.29 -0.65 -29.75
CA GLY A 60 31.20 -1.67 -29.21
C GLY A 60 31.20 -2.94 -30.07
N ARG A 61 32.20 -3.09 -30.92
CA ARG A 61 32.41 -4.32 -31.71
C ARG A 61 32.82 -5.46 -30.77
N LEU A 62 31.89 -6.34 -30.43
CA LEU A 62 32.21 -7.60 -29.74
C LEU A 62 33.19 -8.43 -30.61
N PRO A 63 34.30 -8.94 -30.04
CA PRO A 63 35.25 -9.75 -30.79
C PRO A 63 34.64 -11.10 -31.15
N VAL A 64 34.67 -11.45 -32.43
CA VAL A 64 34.18 -12.75 -32.92
C VAL A 64 35.20 -13.84 -32.60
N HIS A 65 35.15 -14.35 -31.37
CA HIS A 65 35.85 -15.55 -30.90
C HIS A 65 34.77 -16.53 -30.40
N ALA A 66 34.08 -17.24 -31.29
CA ALA A 66 34.60 -18.44 -31.97
C ALA A 66 34.96 -19.56 -30.98
N GLN A 67 33.93 -20.19 -30.38
CA GLN A 67 34.08 -21.52 -29.78
C GLN A 67 32.98 -22.43 -30.30
N ILE A 68 33.35 -23.29 -31.25
CA ILE A 68 32.48 -24.28 -31.87
C ILE A 68 32.22 -25.38 -30.83
N SER A 69 30.96 -25.60 -30.46
CA SER A 69 30.58 -26.79 -29.69
C SER A 69 30.82 -28.02 -30.57
N GLN A 70 31.80 -28.85 -30.22
CA GLN A 70 32.14 -30.03 -31.00
C GLN A 70 31.06 -31.09 -30.85
N LEU A 71 30.51 -31.54 -31.99
CA LEU A 71 29.60 -32.67 -32.02
C LEU A 71 30.33 -33.91 -31.44
N PRO A 72 29.76 -34.63 -30.46
CA PRO A 72 30.45 -35.73 -29.80
C PRO A 72 30.77 -36.83 -30.81
N THR A 73 32.06 -37.07 -31.03
CA THR A 73 32.53 -38.14 -31.92
C THR A 73 32.14 -39.48 -31.34
N ALA A 74 31.51 -40.34 -32.16
CA ALA A 74 31.07 -41.67 -31.75
C ALA A 74 32.28 -42.60 -31.55
N THR A 75 32.82 -42.63 -30.32
CA THR A 75 33.89 -43.56 -29.92
C THR A 75 33.47 -45.00 -30.21
N SER A 76 34.29 -45.71 -30.98
CA SER A 76 34.03 -47.09 -31.39
C SER A 76 33.96 -48.03 -30.18
N ARG A 77 32.78 -48.63 -29.99
CA ARG A 77 32.47 -49.64 -28.95
C ARG A 77 33.53 -50.75 -28.92
N PRO A 78 34.28 -50.95 -27.81
CA PRO A 78 35.12 -52.14 -27.65
C PRO A 78 34.23 -53.38 -27.47
N THR A 79 34.60 -54.48 -28.12
CA THR A 79 33.93 -55.78 -27.95
C THR A 79 34.31 -56.39 -26.61
N ALA A 80 33.43 -56.27 -25.62
CA ALA A 80 33.62 -56.89 -24.31
C ALA A 80 33.33 -58.40 -24.36
N THR A 81 34.29 -59.21 -23.88
CA THR A 81 34.14 -60.66 -23.68
C THR A 81 33.01 -60.95 -22.70
N PRO A 82 32.11 -61.94 -22.96
CA PRO A 82 31.05 -62.30 -22.03
C PRO A 82 31.64 -62.85 -20.72
N THR A 83 31.53 -62.05 -19.65
CA THR A 83 31.81 -62.47 -18.28
C THR A 83 30.47 -62.54 -17.54
N ASN A 84 30.21 -63.65 -16.85
CA ASN A 84 28.94 -63.87 -16.16
C ASN A 84 28.81 -62.93 -14.95
N ALA A 85 28.14 -61.81 -15.13
CA ALA A 85 27.86 -60.86 -14.06
C ALA A 85 26.82 -61.45 -13.08
N PRO A 86 26.99 -61.28 -11.75
CA PRO A 86 25.98 -61.69 -10.78
C PRO A 86 24.73 -60.81 -10.90
N THR A 87 23.55 -61.43 -10.74
CA THR A 87 22.25 -60.73 -10.80
C THR A 87 22.12 -59.71 -9.67
N SER A 88 22.36 -58.43 -9.95
CA SER A 88 22.05 -57.34 -9.03
C SER A 88 20.53 -57.16 -8.92
N THR A 89 19.93 -57.70 -7.86
CA THR A 89 18.54 -57.43 -7.49
C THR A 89 18.35 -55.93 -7.25
N LEU A 90 17.69 -55.24 -8.18
CA LEU A 90 17.37 -53.83 -8.04
C LEU A 90 16.35 -53.64 -6.92
N THR A 91 16.79 -53.14 -5.76
CA THR A 91 15.89 -52.68 -4.70
C THR A 91 15.07 -51.51 -5.25
N PRO A 92 13.73 -51.54 -5.22
CA PRO A 92 12.93 -50.44 -5.73
C PRO A 92 13.16 -49.20 -4.86
N THR A 93 13.76 -48.17 -5.43
CA THR A 93 13.87 -46.86 -4.78
C THR A 93 12.48 -46.28 -4.61
N THR A 94 11.98 -46.26 -3.38
CA THR A 94 10.72 -45.59 -3.04
C THR A 94 10.91 -44.08 -3.19
N THR A 95 10.47 -43.53 -4.32
CA THR A 95 10.36 -42.07 -4.50
C THR A 95 9.55 -41.51 -3.33
N PRO A 96 10.10 -40.56 -2.54
CA PRO A 96 9.36 -40.00 -1.41
C PRO A 96 8.13 -39.26 -1.93
N THR A 97 6.97 -39.55 -1.35
CA THR A 97 5.75 -38.78 -1.61
C THR A 97 6.01 -37.32 -1.26
N PRO A 98 5.73 -36.34 -2.15
CA PRO A 98 5.89 -34.94 -1.82
C PRO A 98 5.02 -34.59 -0.61
N THR A 99 5.65 -34.12 0.46
CA THR A 99 4.94 -33.64 1.64
C THR A 99 4.36 -32.27 1.32
N ALA A 100 3.10 -32.03 1.69
CA ALA A 100 2.45 -30.73 1.45
C ALA A 100 3.20 -29.63 2.23
N PRO A 101 3.36 -28.42 1.65
CA PRO A 101 4.03 -27.31 2.31
C PRO A 101 3.33 -26.92 3.63
N PRO A 102 4.08 -26.53 4.68
CA PRO A 102 3.50 -26.12 5.95
C PRO A 102 2.69 -24.83 5.78
N ILE A 103 1.58 -24.72 6.50
CA ILE A 103 0.69 -23.54 6.48
C ILE A 103 0.64 -22.95 7.89
N TYR A 104 1.12 -21.72 8.02
CA TYR A 104 1.04 -20.91 9.23
C TYR A 104 -0.17 -19.98 9.12
N GLN A 105 -0.90 -19.75 10.21
CA GLN A 105 -2.10 -18.91 10.25
C GLN A 105 -1.92 -17.78 11.26
N TYR A 106 -2.38 -16.58 10.90
CA TYR A 106 -2.22 -15.36 11.68
C TYR A 106 -3.49 -14.52 11.65
N THR A 107 -3.74 -13.82 12.77
CA THR A 107 -4.72 -12.73 12.85
C THR A 107 -4.05 -11.55 13.54
N LEU A 108 -4.15 -10.35 12.96
CA LEU A 108 -3.53 -9.13 13.46
C LEU A 108 -4.54 -7.98 13.44
N VAL A 109 -4.67 -7.26 14.56
CA VAL A 109 -5.47 -6.03 14.64
C VAL A 109 -4.56 -4.85 14.34
N VAL A 110 -4.94 -4.05 13.36
CA VAL A 110 -4.19 -2.88 12.86
C VAL A 110 -5.01 -1.63 13.19
N PRO A 111 -4.68 -0.86 14.24
CA PRO A 111 -5.41 0.37 14.57
C PRO A 111 -5.20 1.43 13.48
N GLY A 112 -6.16 2.35 13.28
CA GLY A 112 -6.04 3.44 12.31
C GLY A 112 -4.84 4.38 12.53
N THR A 113 -4.25 4.35 13.73
CA THR A 113 -3.02 5.06 14.10
C THR A 113 -1.74 4.27 13.82
N ALA A 114 -1.79 3.07 13.23
CA ALA A 114 -0.61 2.24 12.96
C ALA A 114 0.24 2.83 11.81
N ASN A 115 1.29 3.56 12.16
CA ASN A 115 2.15 4.26 11.22
C ASN A 115 3.11 3.29 10.53
N ILE A 116 2.90 2.99 9.25
CA ILE A 116 3.69 1.98 8.54
C ILE A 116 5.19 2.33 8.43
N TRP A 117 5.57 3.61 8.40
CA TRP A 117 6.97 4.05 8.46
C TRP A 117 7.59 3.93 9.86
N GLY A 118 6.81 3.57 10.89
CA GLY A 118 7.34 3.12 12.19
C GLY A 118 7.84 1.67 12.18
N ALA A 119 7.72 0.94 11.07
CA ALA A 119 8.10 -0.46 11.00
C ALA A 119 9.58 -0.69 11.34
N GLY A 120 9.83 -1.48 12.39
CA GLY A 120 11.18 -1.83 12.84
C GLY A 120 11.90 -0.78 13.68
N HIS A 121 11.34 0.43 13.84
CA HIS A 121 11.93 1.52 14.62
C HIS A 121 11.53 1.51 16.11
N ALA A 122 12.31 2.20 16.94
CA ALA A 122 12.01 2.37 18.36
C ALA A 122 10.85 3.36 18.64
N VAL A 123 10.59 4.31 17.73
CA VAL A 123 9.48 5.28 17.77
C VAL A 123 8.95 5.51 16.35
N PRO A 124 7.64 5.79 16.17
CA PRO A 124 7.11 6.10 14.85
C PRO A 124 7.54 7.51 14.39
N PRO A 125 7.88 7.71 13.10
CA PRO A 125 8.31 9.01 12.59
C PRO A 125 7.12 9.95 12.31
N ALA A 126 7.35 11.26 12.36
CA ALA A 126 6.33 12.27 12.04
C ALA A 126 6.86 13.52 11.30
N PRO A 127 7.65 13.39 10.20
CA PRO A 127 8.14 14.55 9.46
C PRO A 127 7.02 15.47 8.93
N GLY A 128 5.84 14.94 8.59
CA GLY A 128 4.67 15.73 8.22
C GLY A 128 4.05 16.57 9.36
N GLY A 129 4.49 16.38 10.62
CA GLY A 129 4.13 17.21 11.77
C GLY A 129 2.72 16.99 12.35
N GLY A 130 1.80 16.36 11.62
CA GLY A 130 0.43 16.04 12.04
C GLY A 130 0.29 14.88 13.06
N GLY A 131 1.39 14.42 13.66
CA GLY A 131 1.40 13.43 14.73
C GLY A 131 1.83 12.02 14.30
N ALA A 132 2.59 11.36 15.16
CA ALA A 132 3.31 10.12 14.81
C ALA A 132 2.45 8.84 14.81
N GLY A 133 1.26 8.87 15.42
CA GLY A 133 0.45 7.66 15.61
C GLY A 133 1.11 6.68 16.58
N THR A 134 1.10 5.40 16.22
CA THR A 134 1.65 4.28 17.00
C THR A 134 2.54 3.40 16.12
N LEU A 135 3.44 2.62 16.74
CA LEU A 135 4.25 1.64 16.02
C LEU A 135 3.34 0.58 15.36
N PRO A 136 3.61 0.18 14.10
CA PRO A 136 2.75 -0.76 13.39
C PRO A 136 2.89 -2.17 13.98
N PRO A 137 1.79 -2.91 14.15
CA PRO A 137 1.84 -4.29 14.62
C PRO A 137 2.51 -5.20 13.57
N TYR A 138 3.10 -6.30 14.04
CA TYR A 138 3.83 -7.23 13.17
C TYR A 138 3.75 -8.67 13.63
N ILE A 139 4.10 -9.58 12.72
CA ILE A 139 4.40 -10.98 13.02
C ILE A 139 5.88 -11.28 12.76
N ASN A 140 6.42 -12.27 13.48
CA ASN A 140 7.62 -12.96 13.04
C ASN A 140 7.22 -13.93 11.91
N LEU A 141 7.91 -13.84 10.78
CA LEU A 141 7.72 -14.73 9.64
C LEU A 141 8.22 -16.15 9.97
N PRO A 142 7.60 -17.20 9.39
CA PRO A 142 8.11 -18.55 9.54
C PRO A 142 9.50 -18.68 8.88
N SER A 143 10.35 -19.53 9.45
CA SER A 143 11.62 -19.94 8.84
C SER A 143 11.35 -20.80 7.60
N GLY A 144 11.96 -20.45 6.47
CA GLY A 144 11.83 -21.18 5.22
C GLY A 144 12.06 -20.27 4.02
N THR A 145 12.11 -20.86 2.83
CA THR A 145 12.28 -20.15 1.56
C THR A 145 11.01 -20.19 0.72
N GLY A 146 10.91 -19.34 -0.30
CA GLY A 146 9.77 -19.35 -1.23
C GLY A 146 8.44 -19.06 -0.54
N ARG A 147 8.44 -18.12 0.41
CA ARG A 147 7.28 -17.83 1.26
C ARG A 147 6.21 -17.05 0.50
N VAL A 148 4.97 -17.47 0.65
CA VAL A 148 3.79 -16.77 0.11
C VAL A 148 2.84 -16.45 1.24
N ALA A 149 2.50 -15.17 1.41
CA ALA A 149 1.38 -14.77 2.26
C ALA A 149 0.11 -14.62 1.42
N THR A 150 -1.04 -14.95 2.03
CA THR A 150 -2.36 -14.81 1.41
C THR A 150 -3.35 -14.30 2.45
N PHE A 151 -3.93 -13.13 2.21
CA PHE A 151 -4.88 -12.49 3.12
C PHE A 151 -6.28 -13.03 2.87
N SER A 152 -6.76 -13.88 3.77
CA SER A 152 -8.03 -14.61 3.58
C SER A 152 -9.26 -13.79 3.99
N SER A 153 -9.07 -12.80 4.85
CA SER A 153 -10.08 -11.83 5.25
C SER A 153 -9.40 -10.62 5.91
N VAL A 154 -9.59 -9.42 5.36
CA VAL A 154 -9.36 -8.17 6.09
C VAL A 154 -10.71 -7.48 6.27
N THR A 155 -11.07 -7.14 7.50
CA THR A 155 -12.36 -6.51 7.84
C THR A 155 -12.18 -5.41 8.87
N GLY A 156 -13.22 -4.61 9.10
CA GLY A 156 -13.17 -3.43 9.95
C GLY A 156 -13.10 -2.13 9.15
N ILE A 157 -13.01 -1.02 9.86
CA ILE A 157 -13.06 0.34 9.32
C ILE A 157 -12.01 1.17 10.07
N VAL A 158 -11.32 2.05 9.35
CA VAL A 158 -10.48 3.11 9.91
C VAL A 158 -11.04 4.47 9.47
N ASN A 159 -10.86 5.50 10.29
CA ASN A 159 -11.26 6.87 9.99
C ASN A 159 -10.08 7.79 10.24
N PHE A 160 -9.77 8.71 9.31
CA PHE A 160 -8.57 9.56 9.34
C PHE A 160 -8.79 10.95 9.96
N GLY A 161 -9.99 11.24 10.47
CA GLY A 161 -10.24 12.41 11.31
C GLY A 161 -10.31 13.76 10.59
N ASN A 162 -9.92 14.82 11.29
CA ASN A 162 -10.35 16.20 11.00
C ASN A 162 -9.45 16.92 9.99
N GLY A 163 -9.73 16.79 8.69
CA GLY A 163 -9.10 17.63 7.66
C GLY A 163 -9.40 17.17 6.23
N GLU A 164 -9.39 15.85 6.03
CA GLU A 164 -9.94 15.19 4.85
C GLU A 164 -11.48 15.14 4.93
N PRO A 165 -12.19 14.98 3.80
CA PRO A 165 -13.58 14.55 3.85
C PRO A 165 -13.66 13.19 4.57
N SER A 166 -14.46 13.12 5.63
CA SER A 166 -14.28 12.14 6.71
C SER A 166 -14.93 10.78 6.42
N ALA A 167 -14.51 10.14 5.33
CA ALA A 167 -14.95 8.81 4.97
C ALA A 167 -14.43 7.74 5.94
N ASP A 168 -15.33 6.84 6.35
CA ASP A 168 -14.98 5.57 6.98
C ASP A 168 -14.37 4.65 5.91
N SER A 169 -13.05 4.43 5.96
CA SER A 169 -12.31 3.67 4.96
C SER A 169 -12.31 2.17 5.25
N ALA A 170 -12.72 1.41 4.24
CA ALA A 170 -12.55 -0.05 4.15
C ALA A 170 -11.08 -0.41 3.85
N PRO A 171 -10.67 -1.69 3.97
CA PRO A 171 -9.29 -2.11 3.74
C PRO A 171 -8.70 -1.72 2.37
N ASP A 172 -9.50 -1.69 1.31
CA ASP A 172 -9.09 -1.25 -0.04
C ASP A 172 -8.92 0.27 -0.18
N GLY A 173 -9.31 1.04 0.84
CA GLY A 173 -9.24 2.49 0.86
C GLY A 173 -10.50 3.20 0.34
N THR A 174 -10.42 4.53 0.25
CA THR A 174 -11.48 5.41 -0.25
C THR A 174 -11.01 6.25 -1.43
N ASP A 175 -11.93 6.56 -2.36
CA ASP A 175 -11.72 7.56 -3.42
C ASP A 175 -11.77 8.99 -2.88
N ASP A 176 -12.30 9.17 -1.66
CA ASP A 176 -12.52 10.46 -0.98
C ASP A 176 -11.20 11.01 -0.39
N VAL A 177 -10.16 11.02 -1.22
CA VAL A 177 -8.85 11.60 -0.93
C VAL A 177 -8.58 12.72 -1.94
N LEU A 178 -8.34 13.94 -1.47
CA LEU A 178 -7.99 15.06 -2.32
C LEU A 178 -6.46 15.19 -2.37
N PRO A 179 -5.81 15.32 -3.54
CA PRO A 179 -6.36 15.58 -4.88
C PRO A 179 -6.49 14.31 -5.76
N GLY A 180 -6.82 13.15 -5.19
CA GLY A 180 -7.10 11.91 -5.93
C GLY A 180 -5.91 10.95 -6.10
N ALA A 181 -4.80 11.15 -5.39
CA ALA A 181 -3.65 10.24 -5.42
C ALA A 181 -2.86 10.24 -4.12
N VAL A 182 -2.53 9.06 -3.62
CA VAL A 182 -1.47 8.86 -2.62
C VAL A 182 -0.13 9.06 -3.31
N ASN A 183 0.72 9.91 -2.74
CA ASN A 183 2.12 10.06 -3.16
C ASN A 183 2.97 10.49 -1.94
N ILE A 184 3.30 9.51 -1.10
CA ILE A 184 3.93 9.74 0.20
C ILE A 184 5.39 9.32 0.16
N ASN A 185 6.25 10.18 0.71
CA ASN A 185 7.70 10.08 0.69
C ASN A 185 8.24 8.91 1.52
N SER A 186 9.44 8.48 1.16
CA SER A 186 10.24 7.52 1.93
C SER A 186 10.82 8.15 3.20
N VAL A 187 10.85 7.41 4.31
CA VAL A 187 11.38 7.88 5.60
C VAL A 187 12.11 6.74 6.31
N GLY A 188 13.29 7.02 6.89
CA GLY A 188 13.98 6.12 7.81
C GLY A 188 14.49 4.82 7.20
N GLY A 189 14.75 4.77 5.89
CA GLY A 189 15.07 3.53 5.18
C GLY A 189 13.87 2.68 4.77
N ILE A 190 12.62 3.12 5.04
CA ILE A 190 11.39 2.56 4.46
C ILE A 190 11.01 3.35 3.21
N SER A 191 10.56 2.68 2.14
CA SER A 191 10.21 3.34 0.87
C SER A 191 9.02 4.32 1.00
N GLY A 192 8.85 5.17 0.00
CA GLY A 192 7.58 5.85 -0.22
C GLY A 192 6.54 4.90 -0.83
N ILE A 193 5.33 5.41 -1.04
CA ILE A 193 4.25 4.70 -1.74
C ILE A 193 3.43 5.66 -2.62
N ILE A 194 3.09 5.21 -3.82
CA ILE A 194 2.19 5.87 -4.77
C ILE A 194 0.98 4.97 -5.03
N PHE A 195 -0.22 5.57 -5.07
CA PHE A 195 -1.44 4.93 -5.58
C PHE A 195 -2.36 6.02 -6.13
N ASN A 196 -2.62 6.03 -7.44
CA ASN A 196 -3.57 6.97 -8.05
C ASN A 196 -5.01 6.44 -7.95
N GLY A 197 -5.95 7.30 -7.56
CA GLY A 197 -7.39 7.04 -7.51
C GLY A 197 -7.98 6.72 -6.13
N ARG A 198 -7.18 6.32 -5.14
CA ARG A 198 -7.65 6.05 -3.76
C ARG A 198 -6.54 6.20 -2.73
N GLY A 199 -6.90 6.36 -1.45
CA GLY A 199 -5.97 6.33 -0.31
C GLY A 199 -6.57 5.62 0.91
N GLN A 200 -5.93 5.75 2.08
CA GLN A 200 -6.42 5.20 3.36
C GLN A 200 -6.53 3.65 3.45
N PHE A 201 -5.88 2.92 2.54
CA PHE A 201 -5.88 1.45 2.45
C PHE A 201 -4.88 0.76 3.38
N LEU A 202 -5.06 -0.56 3.61
CA LEU A 202 -4.09 -1.39 4.31
C LEU A 202 -2.82 -1.60 3.49
N THR A 203 -1.66 -1.37 4.13
CA THR A 203 -0.32 -1.64 3.58
C THR A 203 0.46 -2.61 4.46
N GLY A 204 1.49 -3.22 3.86
CA GLY A 204 2.50 -3.98 4.58
C GLY A 204 3.92 -3.58 4.21
N VAL A 205 4.88 -4.02 5.03
CA VAL A 205 6.31 -4.01 4.72
C VAL A 205 7.01 -5.21 5.35
N THR A 206 7.94 -5.81 4.62
CA THR A 206 8.76 -6.92 5.14
C THR A 206 10.15 -6.43 5.53
N LEU A 207 10.63 -6.87 6.69
CA LEU A 207 11.93 -6.49 7.25
C LEU A 207 12.75 -7.72 7.65
N ASP A 208 14.07 -7.60 7.56
CA ASP A 208 15.04 -8.49 8.20
C ASP A 208 15.10 -8.21 9.72
N LEU A 209 16.18 -8.60 10.41
CA LEU A 209 16.35 -8.38 11.87
C LEU A 209 16.96 -7.03 12.26
N THR A 210 17.49 -6.26 11.31
CA THR A 210 18.10 -4.94 11.56
C THR A 210 17.05 -3.81 11.58
N GLU A 211 17.41 -2.66 12.13
CA GLU A 211 16.59 -1.45 12.00
C GLU A 211 16.73 -0.88 10.57
N PRO A 212 15.64 -0.42 9.94
CA PRO A 212 15.72 0.31 8.67
C PRO A 212 16.63 1.55 8.78
N VAL A 213 17.39 1.82 7.73
CA VAL A 213 18.31 2.96 7.61
C VAL A 213 18.37 3.40 6.15
N ASP A 214 18.63 4.68 5.92
CA ASP A 214 18.75 5.25 4.59
C ASP A 214 20.04 4.78 3.85
N PRO A 215 20.03 4.69 2.51
CA PRO A 215 18.94 5.03 1.60
C PRO A 215 17.82 3.96 1.60
N PRO A 216 16.54 4.39 1.49
CA PRO A 216 15.40 3.50 1.38
C PRO A 216 15.34 2.82 0.00
N PRO A 217 14.59 1.71 -0.16
CA PRO A 217 14.23 1.20 -1.47
C PRO A 217 13.42 2.24 -2.28
N ALA A 218 13.40 2.06 -3.60
CA ALA A 218 12.59 2.89 -4.48
C ALA A 218 11.10 2.89 -4.07
N THR A 219 10.46 4.05 -4.12
CA THR A 219 9.00 4.20 -3.97
C THR A 219 8.27 3.25 -4.93
N GLY A 220 7.37 2.43 -4.40
CA GLY A 220 6.50 1.57 -5.21
C GLY A 220 5.24 2.31 -5.65
N ASP A 221 4.88 2.18 -6.94
CA ASP A 221 3.59 2.59 -7.47
C ASP A 221 2.67 1.37 -7.54
N PHE A 222 1.54 1.43 -6.84
CA PHE A 222 0.54 0.39 -6.72
C PHE A 222 -0.79 0.78 -7.38
N THR A 223 -0.78 1.76 -8.29
CA THR A 223 -1.96 2.18 -9.05
C THR A 223 -2.61 1.00 -9.77
N GLY A 224 -3.80 0.60 -9.32
CA GLY A 224 -4.53 -0.56 -9.85
C GLY A 224 -4.01 -1.91 -9.35
N ALA A 225 -3.34 -1.96 -8.20
CA ALA A 225 -2.84 -3.20 -7.57
C ALA A 225 -3.94 -4.19 -7.18
N ASP A 226 -5.19 -3.73 -6.99
CA ASP A 226 -6.37 -4.59 -6.90
C ASP A 226 -6.73 -5.29 -8.22
N GLY A 227 -6.03 -4.99 -9.32
CA GLY A 227 -6.08 -5.76 -10.57
C GLY A 227 -5.01 -6.86 -10.68
N TRP A 228 -4.12 -7.02 -9.69
CA TRP A 228 -2.95 -7.91 -9.81
C TRP A 228 -3.13 -9.20 -9.00
N PRO A 229 -2.80 -10.40 -9.54
CA PRO A 229 -2.91 -11.65 -8.81
C PRO A 229 -1.74 -11.90 -7.84
N ASP A 230 -0.53 -11.47 -8.20
CA ASP A 230 0.71 -11.85 -7.51
C ASP A 230 1.65 -10.65 -7.34
N PHE A 231 2.25 -10.52 -6.15
CA PHE A 231 3.17 -9.45 -5.77
C PHE A 231 4.54 -10.05 -5.42
N ASN A 232 5.59 -9.51 -6.03
CA ASN A 232 6.96 -9.76 -5.57
C ASN A 232 7.32 -8.67 -4.56
N VAL A 233 7.17 -8.97 -3.27
CA VAL A 233 7.45 -8.00 -2.19
C VAL A 233 8.95 -7.73 -2.13
N VAL A 234 9.34 -6.47 -1.94
CA VAL A 234 10.74 -6.08 -1.73
C VAL A 234 10.96 -5.73 -0.26
N LEU A 235 12.12 -6.11 0.27
CA LEU A 235 12.53 -5.84 1.64
C LEU A 235 12.60 -4.33 1.89
N ARG A 236 12.00 -3.84 2.99
CA ARG A 236 11.85 -2.40 3.35
C ARG A 236 10.99 -1.56 2.39
N GLN A 237 10.41 -2.17 1.35
CA GLN A 237 9.47 -1.49 0.46
C GLN A 237 8.04 -1.66 0.97
N LEU A 238 7.27 -0.57 0.99
CA LEU A 238 5.83 -0.64 1.23
C LEU A 238 5.13 -1.34 0.07
N PHE A 239 4.06 -2.08 0.37
CA PHE A 239 3.17 -2.64 -0.65
C PHE A 239 1.69 -2.54 -0.25
N PHE A 240 0.83 -2.38 -1.24
CA PHE A 240 -0.63 -2.47 -1.09
C PHE A 240 -1.03 -3.89 -0.67
N ILE A 241 -1.98 -4.01 0.26
CA ILE A 241 -2.63 -5.28 0.64
C ILE A 241 -4.14 -5.22 0.41
N GLY A 242 -4.75 -4.06 0.69
CA GLY A 242 -6.20 -3.90 0.54
C GLY A 242 -7.00 -4.88 1.42
N ASN A 243 -8.04 -5.44 0.83
CA ASN A 243 -8.83 -6.52 1.41
C ASN A 243 -8.17 -7.92 1.29
N GLY A 244 -7.08 -8.04 0.51
CA GLY A 244 -6.39 -9.28 0.19
C GLY A 244 -6.75 -9.94 -1.15
N ARG A 245 -7.61 -9.32 -1.97
CA ARG A 245 -8.17 -9.88 -3.22
C ARG A 245 -8.07 -8.93 -4.40
N MET A 246 -8.15 -9.54 -5.57
CA MET A 246 -8.41 -8.84 -6.83
C MET A 246 -9.86 -8.35 -6.87
N GLY A 247 -10.05 -7.11 -7.30
CA GLY A 247 -11.34 -6.41 -7.28
C GLY A 247 -11.57 -5.71 -5.95
N ARG A 248 -11.51 -4.38 -5.98
CA ARG A 248 -11.90 -3.54 -4.84
C ARG A 248 -13.31 -3.88 -4.36
N ASP A 249 -13.45 -4.03 -3.06
CA ASP A 249 -14.70 -4.30 -2.34
C ASP A 249 -15.45 -5.56 -2.86
N ASP A 250 -14.76 -6.46 -3.60
CA ASP A 250 -15.33 -7.70 -4.15
C ASP A 250 -15.03 -8.92 -3.25
N PRO A 251 -16.00 -9.42 -2.46
CA PRO A 251 -15.81 -10.62 -1.64
C PRO A 251 -15.71 -11.92 -2.46
N ALA A 252 -16.11 -11.91 -3.73
CA ALA A 252 -15.89 -13.00 -4.69
C ALA A 252 -14.53 -12.89 -5.40
N GLY A 253 -13.81 -11.79 -5.19
CA GLY A 253 -12.48 -11.52 -5.75
C GLY A 253 -11.46 -12.63 -5.48
N THR A 254 -10.58 -12.88 -6.45
CA THR A 254 -9.53 -13.91 -6.35
C THR A 254 -8.47 -13.46 -5.34
N MET A 255 -8.06 -14.35 -4.42
CA MET A 255 -7.03 -14.04 -3.42
C MET A 255 -5.71 -13.63 -4.07
N GLN A 256 -5.03 -12.63 -3.51
CA GLN A 256 -3.72 -12.18 -3.97
C GLN A 256 -2.57 -12.94 -3.27
N SER A 257 -1.54 -13.27 -4.03
CA SER A 257 -0.31 -13.92 -3.55
C SER A 257 0.77 -12.88 -3.25
N PHE A 258 1.32 -12.86 -2.04
CA PHE A 258 2.43 -11.98 -1.68
C PHE A 258 3.70 -12.81 -1.47
N HIS A 259 4.57 -12.85 -2.49
CA HIS A 259 5.86 -13.54 -2.44
C HIS A 259 6.83 -12.74 -1.58
N ILE A 260 7.20 -13.30 -0.42
CA ILE A 260 8.01 -12.64 0.61
C ILE A 260 9.49 -13.04 0.43
N PRO A 261 10.44 -12.08 0.36
CA PRO A 261 11.87 -12.36 0.24
C PRO A 261 12.37 -13.31 1.34
N ASP A 262 13.21 -14.28 0.98
CA ASP A 262 13.79 -15.25 1.92
C ASP A 262 14.61 -14.59 3.04
N THR A 263 15.15 -13.38 2.80
CA THR A 263 15.87 -12.58 3.79
C THR A 263 14.98 -11.91 4.85
N ALA A 264 13.66 -11.85 4.64
CA ALA A 264 12.75 -11.25 5.60
C ALA A 264 12.55 -12.14 6.84
N THR A 265 12.38 -11.52 8.00
CA THR A 265 12.07 -12.20 9.27
C THR A 265 10.85 -11.61 9.98
N ARG A 266 10.38 -10.42 9.55
CA ARG A 266 9.21 -9.73 10.10
C ARG A 266 8.29 -9.23 8.97
N LEU A 267 6.99 -9.27 9.20
CA LEU A 267 5.98 -8.60 8.37
C LEU A 267 5.17 -7.64 9.24
N TYR A 268 5.28 -6.35 8.95
CA TYR A 268 4.55 -5.26 9.60
C TYR A 268 3.33 -4.89 8.76
N LEU A 269 2.20 -4.56 9.41
CA LEU A 269 0.97 -4.09 8.77
C LEU A 269 0.58 -2.71 9.33
N GLY A 270 0.05 -1.82 8.49
CA GLY A 270 -0.22 -0.43 8.88
C GLY A 270 -0.88 0.41 7.79
N LEU A 271 -1.11 1.68 8.11
CA LEU A 271 -1.79 2.66 7.26
C LEU A 271 -0.78 3.67 6.70
N PRO A 272 -0.82 4.02 5.42
CA PRO A 272 -0.05 5.11 4.85
C PRO A 272 -0.79 6.44 5.06
N ASP A 273 -0.24 7.35 5.87
CA ASP A 273 -0.88 8.63 6.20
C ASP A 273 0.07 9.83 6.14
N ALA A 274 -0.41 10.89 5.47
CA ALA A 274 0.25 12.17 5.24
C ALA A 274 -0.84 13.23 4.95
N TYR A 275 -0.52 14.51 5.08
CA TYR A 275 -1.45 15.60 4.80
C TYR A 275 -1.90 15.58 3.32
N TYR A 276 -3.21 15.53 3.04
CA TYR A 276 -3.76 15.28 1.69
C TYR A 276 -3.20 14.01 1.01
N HIS A 277 -2.76 13.03 1.81
CA HIS A 277 -2.08 11.80 1.37
C HIS A 277 -0.85 12.05 0.47
N MET A 278 -0.19 13.20 0.62
CA MET A 278 0.96 13.61 -0.19
C MET A 278 2.14 14.10 0.66
N GLY A 279 3.36 13.93 0.16
CA GLY A 279 4.56 14.47 0.80
C GLY A 279 5.02 13.64 2.00
N ASP A 280 5.40 14.30 3.09
CA ASP A 280 6.01 13.62 4.23
C ASP A 280 4.97 12.96 5.17
N PRO A 281 5.18 11.69 5.59
CA PRO A 281 4.23 10.97 6.43
C PRO A 281 4.18 11.49 7.87
N GLY A 282 3.10 11.13 8.57
CA GLY A 282 2.89 11.47 9.98
C GLY A 282 1.74 12.44 10.21
N GLN A 283 0.55 12.09 9.73
CA GLN A 283 -0.69 12.87 9.86
C GLN A 283 -1.69 12.27 10.87
N TYR A 284 -1.28 11.24 11.63
CA TYR A 284 -2.15 10.32 12.38
C TYR A 284 -2.93 10.92 13.58
N THR A 285 -2.97 12.25 13.77
CA THR A 285 -3.76 12.89 14.83
C THR A 285 -5.23 13.01 14.44
N GLY A 286 -6.05 12.20 15.08
CA GLY A 286 -7.48 12.07 14.77
C GLY A 286 -7.84 10.69 14.23
N ASN A 287 -6.85 9.91 13.79
CA ASN A 287 -7.09 8.59 13.25
C ASN A 287 -7.67 7.66 14.31
N SER A 288 -8.68 6.89 13.91
CA SER A 288 -9.42 5.99 14.77
C SER A 288 -9.92 4.76 14.00
N GLY A 289 -10.65 3.86 14.68
CA GLY A 289 -11.00 2.56 14.14
C GLY A 289 -9.82 1.60 14.05
N SER A 290 -10.03 0.47 13.37
CA SER A 290 -9.04 -0.58 13.17
C SER A 290 -9.48 -1.58 12.10
N PHE A 291 -8.52 -2.13 11.37
CA PHE A 291 -8.70 -3.38 10.62
C PHE A 291 -8.34 -4.61 11.46
N THR A 292 -8.94 -5.75 11.12
CA THR A 292 -8.53 -7.08 11.55
C THR A 292 -8.17 -7.89 10.31
N ALA A 293 -6.87 -8.15 10.13
CA ALA A 293 -6.34 -8.92 9.02
C ALA A 293 -6.11 -10.37 9.46
N SER A 294 -6.81 -11.32 8.85
CA SER A 294 -6.55 -12.75 8.95
C SER A 294 -5.91 -13.27 7.66
N PHE A 295 -4.80 -13.98 7.80
CA PHE A 295 -3.98 -14.39 6.68
C PHE A 295 -3.20 -15.68 6.98
N THR A 296 -2.73 -16.34 5.92
CA THR A 296 -1.83 -17.49 6.02
C THR A 296 -0.48 -17.16 5.42
N ILE A 297 0.54 -17.93 5.82
CA ILE A 297 1.84 -17.98 5.14
C ILE A 297 2.20 -19.44 4.87
N THR A 298 2.60 -19.74 3.65
CA THR A 298 3.21 -21.03 3.27
C THR A 298 4.72 -20.88 3.11
N THR A 299 5.46 -22.00 3.21
CA THR A 299 6.87 -22.08 2.80
C THR A 299 7.01 -23.14 1.71
N SER A 300 8.10 -23.09 0.95
CA SER A 300 8.65 -24.27 0.27
C SER A 300 9.41 -25.17 1.25
#